data_AF-A0A935LU40-F1
#
_entry.id   AF-A0A935LU40-F1
#
_cell.length_a   1.000
_cell.length_b   1.000
_cell.length_c   1.000
_cell.angle_alpha   90.00
_cell.angle_beta   90.00
_cell.angle_gamma   90.00
#
_symmetry.space_group_name_H-M   'P 1'
#
loop_
_entity.id
_entity.type
_entity.pdbx_description
1 polymer ?
#
loop_
_entity_poly.entity_id
_entity_poly.type
_entity_poly.pdbx_seq_one_letter_code
_entity_poly.pdbx_strand_id
1 'polypeptide(L)'
;MSTQYGVIHGATRIREHMASYTKQIVDALHSILCDGTPGPGPKGKTTGDDPWTGAILSALAKCRQQNGFVDYKHHCAKALTHKSLLFDQLWVEYNNEGNIVDFPLIAESELNGDKKWRIGEQREDFEKLLAANASYRLFICQLDPANHLKEVMGDVENDLLDKLTALLETYRRAHMGDVFLIVIMQYRRAVRYLKYRELVCGHSGWVHRDDIRNCSQQALTNQSSTKTH
;
A
#
# COMPACT_ATOMS: atom_id res chain seq x y z
N MET A 1 -35.79 -31.45 -9.79
CA MET A 1 -35.28 -31.18 -8.42
C MET A 1 -34.01 -30.35 -8.58
N SER A 2 -34.09 -29.06 -8.26
CA SER A 2 -33.02 -28.08 -8.48
C SER A 2 -32.13 -28.03 -7.24
N THR A 3 -30.84 -28.25 -7.44
CA THR A 3 -29.82 -28.17 -6.39
C THR A 3 -29.42 -26.71 -6.19
N GLN A 4 -29.87 -26.13 -5.06
CA GLN A 4 -29.26 -24.94 -4.47
C GLN A 4 -27.84 -25.31 -4.00
N TYR A 5 -26.83 -25.02 -4.82
CA TYR A 5 -25.43 -25.03 -4.38
C TYR A 5 -25.00 -23.61 -4.04
N GLY A 6 -24.48 -23.48 -2.82
CA GLY A 6 -24.17 -22.23 -2.15
C GLY A 6 -23.12 -21.38 -2.85
N VAL A 7 -23.43 -20.08 -2.95
CA VAL A 7 -22.53 -19.02 -3.40
C VAL A 7 -22.08 -18.15 -2.19
N ILE A 8 -22.19 -18.65 -0.96
CA ILE A 8 -22.07 -17.83 0.28
C ILE A 8 -20.70 -17.98 0.98
N HIS A 9 -19.72 -18.70 0.41
CA HIS A 9 -18.46 -18.98 1.13
C HIS A 9 -17.25 -18.10 0.76
N GLY A 10 -17.27 -17.37 -0.37
CA GLY A 10 -16.15 -16.49 -0.75
C GLY A 10 -16.15 -15.16 0.01
N ALA A 11 -17.24 -14.39 -0.09
CA ALA A 11 -17.33 -13.05 0.50
C ALA A 11 -17.24 -13.03 2.04
N THR A 12 -17.65 -14.12 2.71
CA THR A 12 -17.62 -14.23 4.18
C THR A 12 -16.20 -14.45 4.70
N ARG A 13 -15.38 -15.22 3.98
CA ARG A 13 -14.00 -15.53 4.36
C ARG A 13 -13.10 -14.29 4.33
N ILE A 14 -13.33 -13.43 3.34
CA ILE A 14 -12.60 -12.18 3.13
C ILE A 14 -12.79 -11.22 4.32
N ARG A 15 -14.01 -11.07 4.86
CA ARG A 15 -14.30 -10.14 5.96
C ARG A 15 -13.65 -10.51 7.30
N GLU A 16 -13.51 -11.81 7.60
CA GLU A 16 -12.89 -12.27 8.85
C GLU A 16 -11.35 -12.14 8.82
N HIS A 17 -10.74 -12.10 7.64
CA HIS A 17 -9.28 -12.04 7.49
C HIS A 17 -8.72 -10.63 7.26
N MET A 18 -9.55 -9.59 7.12
CA MET A 18 -9.07 -8.23 6.80
C MET A 18 -8.14 -7.63 7.84
N ALA A 19 -8.46 -7.76 9.13
CA ALA A 19 -7.58 -7.30 10.20
C ALA A 19 -6.22 -8.04 10.20
N SER A 20 -6.20 -9.29 9.73
CA SER A 20 -4.97 -10.05 9.53
C SER A 20 -4.15 -9.50 8.36
N TYR A 21 -4.80 -9.06 7.26
CA TYR A 21 -4.09 -8.48 6.11
C TYR A 21 -3.41 -7.16 6.45
N THR A 22 -4.11 -6.25 7.15
CA THR A 22 -3.52 -4.98 7.60
C THR A 22 -2.24 -5.23 8.38
N LYS A 23 -2.30 -6.11 9.38
CA LYS A 23 -1.13 -6.44 10.20
C LYS A 23 0.01 -7.01 9.34
N GLN A 24 -0.26 -7.99 8.49
CA GLN A 24 0.77 -8.61 7.65
C GLN A 24 1.43 -7.61 6.69
N ILE A 25 0.64 -6.75 6.04
CA ILE A 25 1.12 -5.72 5.13
C ILE A 25 1.96 -4.70 5.89
N VAL A 26 1.46 -4.17 7.01
CA VAL A 26 2.19 -3.20 7.82
C VAL A 26 3.49 -3.81 8.36
N ASP A 27 3.47 -5.05 8.87
CA ASP A 27 4.66 -5.75 9.35
C ASP A 27 5.69 -5.93 8.23
N ALA A 28 5.26 -6.32 7.02
CA ALA A 28 6.15 -6.52 5.87
C ALA A 28 6.76 -5.21 5.37
N LEU A 29 5.95 -4.15 5.25
CA LEU A 29 6.42 -2.81 4.85
C LEU A 29 7.36 -2.21 5.91
N HIS A 30 7.06 -2.39 7.19
CA HIS A 30 7.91 -1.93 8.29
C HIS A 30 9.25 -2.68 8.34
N SER A 31 9.26 -4.00 8.12
CA SER A 31 10.51 -4.76 8.03
C SER A 31 11.37 -4.29 6.85
N ILE A 32 10.79 -4.06 5.67
CA ILE A 32 11.55 -3.46 4.55
C ILE A 32 12.11 -2.09 4.92
N LEU A 33 11.34 -1.29 5.67
CA LEU A 33 11.79 0.02 6.09
C LEU A 33 13.01 -0.01 7.02
N CYS A 34 13.01 -0.96 7.96
CA CYS A 34 14.03 -1.05 9.00
C CYS A 34 15.23 -1.89 8.58
N ASP A 35 14.99 -3.02 7.93
CA ASP A 35 16.01 -4.01 7.58
C ASP A 35 16.53 -3.82 6.16
N GLY A 36 15.76 -3.11 5.32
CA GLY A 36 16.16 -2.76 3.98
C GLY A 36 17.21 -1.65 3.96
N THR A 37 18.35 -1.92 3.35
CA THR A 37 19.14 -0.90 2.67
C THR A 37 18.86 -0.98 1.17
N PRO A 38 17.88 -0.25 0.63
CA PRO A 38 17.95 0.10 -0.76
C PRO A 38 19.03 1.16 -0.81
N GLY A 39 20.22 0.79 -1.27
CA GLY A 39 21.27 1.77 -1.55
C GLY A 39 20.71 2.91 -2.41
N PRO A 40 21.39 4.06 -2.47
CA PRO A 40 20.96 5.16 -3.32
C PRO A 40 20.71 4.61 -4.74
N GLY A 41 19.50 4.83 -5.27
CA GLY A 41 19.20 4.51 -6.66
C GLY A 41 20.28 5.11 -7.57
N PRO A 42 20.58 4.47 -8.71
CA PRO A 42 21.64 4.95 -9.60
C PRO A 42 21.36 6.40 -10.01
N LYS A 43 22.12 7.34 -9.43
CA LYS A 43 22.08 8.80 -9.65
C LYS A 43 20.83 9.54 -9.15
N GLY A 44 20.41 9.34 -7.90
CA GLY A 44 19.59 10.34 -7.20
C GLY A 44 18.26 10.70 -7.88
N LYS A 45 17.74 9.79 -8.71
CA LYS A 45 16.41 9.86 -9.30
C LYS A 45 15.54 8.88 -8.56
N THR A 46 14.47 9.38 -7.95
CA THR A 46 13.42 8.53 -7.39
C THR A 46 12.28 8.44 -8.39
N THR A 47 12.21 7.40 -9.22
CA THR A 47 11.08 7.17 -10.14
C THR A 47 10.90 5.67 -10.43
N GLY A 48 9.69 5.15 -10.18
CA GLY A 48 9.05 3.98 -10.83
C GLY A 48 9.72 2.61 -10.71
N ASP A 49 11.02 2.51 -10.99
CA ASP A 49 11.80 1.27 -11.08
C ASP A 49 12.87 1.18 -9.97
N ASP A 50 12.71 1.93 -8.89
CA ASP A 50 13.70 1.97 -7.81
C ASP A 50 13.73 0.68 -6.99
N PRO A 51 14.88 0.37 -6.35
CA PRO A 51 14.99 -0.70 -5.37
C PRO A 51 13.90 -0.67 -4.28
N TRP A 52 13.37 0.52 -3.97
CA TRP A 52 12.24 0.71 -3.06
C TRP A 52 10.91 0.20 -3.62
N THR A 53 10.54 0.55 -4.86
CA THR A 53 9.33 0.03 -5.52
C THR A 53 9.39 -1.49 -5.57
N GLY A 54 10.53 -2.03 -6.01
CA GLY A 54 10.74 -3.48 -6.08
C GLY A 54 10.58 -4.17 -4.73
N ALA A 55 11.08 -3.56 -3.65
CA ALA A 55 10.93 -4.10 -2.30
C ALA A 55 9.48 -4.09 -1.84
N ILE A 56 8.75 -2.98 -2.02
CA ILE A 56 7.32 -2.86 -1.67
C ILE A 56 6.51 -3.92 -2.42
N LEU A 57 6.65 -3.98 -3.74
CA LEU A 57 5.95 -4.97 -4.57
C LEU A 57 6.30 -6.40 -4.17
N SER A 58 7.56 -6.67 -3.80
CA SER A 58 7.98 -7.97 -3.30
C SER A 58 7.35 -8.33 -1.95
N ALA A 59 7.20 -7.37 -1.03
CA ALA A 59 6.48 -7.60 0.24
C ALA A 59 5.00 -7.91 -0.02
N LEU A 60 4.35 -7.14 -0.88
CA LEU A 60 2.95 -7.36 -1.23
C LEU A 60 2.76 -8.72 -1.92
N ALA A 61 3.68 -9.13 -2.78
CA ALA A 61 3.65 -10.45 -3.41
C ALA A 61 3.81 -11.59 -2.40
N LYS A 62 4.65 -11.44 -1.37
CA LYS A 62 4.77 -12.41 -0.27
C LYS A 62 3.48 -12.49 0.55
N CYS A 63 2.92 -11.33 0.94
CA CYS A 63 1.65 -11.28 1.66
C CYS A 63 0.55 -11.97 0.84
N ARG A 64 0.49 -11.72 -0.47
CA ARG A 64 -0.46 -12.37 -1.38
C ARG A 64 -0.37 -13.90 -1.32
N GLN A 65 0.84 -14.45 -1.44
CA GLN A 65 1.08 -15.90 -1.39
C GLN A 65 0.68 -16.51 -0.05
N GLN A 66 1.01 -15.82 1.06
CA GLN A 66 0.65 -16.27 2.42
C GLN A 66 -0.86 -16.36 2.64
N ASN A 67 -1.63 -15.51 1.94
CA ASN A 67 -3.09 -15.51 2.01
C ASN A 67 -3.75 -16.36 0.90
N GLY A 68 -2.96 -17.11 0.12
CA GLY A 68 -3.48 -18.03 -0.90
C GLY A 68 -4.03 -17.36 -2.16
N PHE A 69 -3.71 -16.08 -2.39
CA PHE A 69 -4.12 -15.36 -3.58
C PHE A 69 -3.07 -15.44 -4.70
N VAL A 70 -3.49 -15.13 -5.93
CA VAL A 70 -2.64 -15.16 -7.11
C VAL A 70 -2.50 -13.78 -7.75
N ASP A 71 -1.43 -13.62 -8.52
CA ASP A 71 -1.24 -12.43 -9.35
C ASP A 71 -2.19 -12.46 -10.55
N TYR A 72 -2.67 -11.29 -10.98
CA TYR A 72 -3.42 -11.15 -12.23
C TYR A 72 -2.64 -11.72 -13.44
N LYS A 73 -1.30 -11.67 -13.40
CA LYS A 73 -0.43 -12.17 -14.47
C LYS A 73 -0.32 -13.71 -14.56
N HIS A 74 -0.83 -14.47 -13.60
CA HIS A 74 -0.55 -15.91 -13.52
C HIS A 74 -1.27 -16.74 -14.60
N HIS A 75 -2.37 -16.23 -15.20
CA HIS A 75 -3.14 -16.93 -16.24
C HIS A 75 -3.20 -16.19 -17.59
N CYS A 76 -2.84 -14.90 -17.65
CA CYS A 76 -2.66 -14.19 -18.92
C CYS A 76 -1.26 -14.47 -19.50
N ALA A 77 -1.07 -15.70 -20.02
CA ALA A 77 0.20 -16.19 -20.58
C ALA A 77 0.71 -15.45 -21.84
N LYS A 78 0.10 -14.32 -22.21
CA LYS A 78 0.52 -13.50 -23.34
C LYS A 78 0.48 -12.02 -22.97
N ALA A 79 1.68 -11.48 -22.80
CA ALA A 79 2.05 -10.12 -23.19
C ALA A 79 1.09 -9.00 -22.74
N LEU A 80 1.11 -8.66 -21.45
CA LEU A 80 1.06 -7.25 -21.08
C LEU A 80 2.47 -6.87 -20.69
N THR A 81 3.17 -6.22 -21.62
CA THR A 81 4.34 -5.40 -21.31
C THR A 81 3.99 -4.52 -20.11
N HIS A 82 4.96 -4.21 -19.24
CA HIS A 82 4.80 -3.46 -17.98
C HIS A 82 4.02 -2.12 -18.05
N LYS A 83 3.55 -1.70 -19.23
CA LYS A 83 2.91 -0.41 -19.54
C LYS A 83 1.39 -0.32 -19.38
N SER A 84 0.67 -1.31 -18.85
CA SER A 84 -0.80 -1.28 -18.95
C SER A 84 -1.58 -1.90 -17.79
N LEU A 85 -1.00 -1.98 -16.59
CA LEU A 85 -1.85 -2.17 -15.41
C LEU A 85 -2.34 -0.80 -14.94
N LEU A 86 -3.64 -0.71 -14.69
CA LEU A 86 -4.27 0.50 -14.14
C LEU A 86 -3.80 0.76 -12.71
N PHE A 87 -3.41 -0.30 -12.01
CA PHE A 87 -2.96 -0.32 -10.62
C PHE A 87 -1.60 -1.01 -10.49
N ASP A 88 -0.78 -0.59 -9.53
CA ASP A 88 0.54 -1.18 -9.27
C ASP A 88 0.48 -2.65 -8.84
N GLN A 89 -0.50 -3.02 -7.99
CA GLN A 89 -0.66 -4.39 -7.50
C GLN A 89 -2.12 -4.82 -7.43
N LEU A 90 -2.38 -6.04 -7.90
CA LEU A 90 -3.69 -6.69 -7.86
C LEU A 90 -3.55 -8.07 -7.22
N TRP A 91 -4.46 -8.39 -6.30
CA TRP A 91 -4.68 -9.76 -5.82
C TRP A 91 -5.98 -10.25 -6.44
N VAL A 92 -6.00 -11.50 -6.90
CA VAL A 92 -7.12 -12.04 -7.66
C VAL A 92 -7.53 -13.39 -7.08
N GLU A 93 -8.85 -13.62 -7.03
CA GLU A 93 -9.45 -14.92 -6.74
C GLU A 93 -10.10 -15.50 -8.00
N TYR A 94 -9.86 -16.79 -8.24
CA TYR A 94 -10.43 -17.53 -9.37
C TYR A 94 -11.38 -18.62 -8.85
N ASN A 95 -12.49 -18.85 -9.56
CA ASN A 95 -13.29 -20.04 -9.33
C ASN A 95 -12.65 -21.28 -9.97
N ASN A 96 -13.28 -22.44 -9.78
CA ASN A 96 -12.80 -23.72 -10.33
C ASN A 96 -12.77 -23.77 -11.88
N GLU A 97 -13.42 -22.84 -12.56
CA GLU A 97 -13.44 -22.73 -14.02
C GLU A 97 -12.32 -21.81 -14.54
N GLY A 98 -11.54 -21.20 -13.65
CA GLY A 98 -10.51 -20.23 -14.01
C GLY A 98 -11.06 -18.84 -14.33
N ASN A 99 -12.31 -18.54 -13.95
CA ASN A 99 -12.89 -17.20 -14.05
C ASN A 99 -12.53 -16.37 -12.81
N ILE A 100 -12.19 -15.09 -13.02
CA ILE A 100 -11.99 -14.14 -11.91
C ILE A 100 -13.33 -13.90 -11.23
N VAL A 101 -13.37 -14.09 -9.91
CA VAL A 101 -14.59 -13.87 -9.10
C VAL A 101 -14.46 -12.73 -8.11
N ASP A 102 -13.24 -12.35 -7.74
CA ASP A 102 -13.01 -11.20 -6.84
C ASP A 102 -11.61 -10.59 -7.03
N PHE A 103 -11.48 -9.34 -6.59
CA PHE A 103 -10.22 -8.63 -6.39
C PHE A 103 -10.07 -8.31 -4.90
N PRO A 104 -9.55 -9.25 -4.08
CA PRO A 104 -9.51 -9.08 -2.64
C PRO A 104 -8.70 -7.86 -2.21
N LEU A 105 -7.65 -7.51 -2.97
CA LEU A 105 -6.80 -6.35 -2.72
C LEU A 105 -6.38 -5.67 -4.01
N ILE A 106 -6.49 -4.35 -4.03
CA ILE A 106 -5.91 -3.47 -5.04
C ILE A 106 -5.01 -2.46 -4.34
N ALA A 107 -3.81 -2.24 -4.87
CA ALA A 107 -2.89 -1.24 -4.33
C ALA A 107 -2.38 -0.28 -5.40
N GLU A 108 -2.20 0.96 -4.98
CA GLU A 108 -1.42 1.98 -5.69
C GLU A 108 -0.30 2.45 -4.77
N SER A 109 0.86 2.72 -5.36
CA SER A 109 2.01 3.25 -4.68
C SER A 109 2.51 4.50 -5.39
N GLU A 110 2.36 5.66 -4.73
CA GLU A 110 2.89 6.91 -5.26
C GLU A 110 4.21 7.25 -4.58
N LEU A 111 5.27 7.21 -5.38
CA LEU A 111 6.65 7.42 -4.95
C LEU A 111 7.05 8.82 -5.35
N ASN A 112 7.18 9.72 -4.36
CA ASN A 112 7.58 11.11 -4.60
C ASN A 112 8.79 11.17 -5.54
N GLY A 113 8.57 11.68 -6.74
CA GLY A 113 9.64 12.03 -7.67
C GLY A 113 10.46 13.21 -7.17
N ASP A 114 11.56 13.51 -7.86
CA ASP A 114 12.45 14.65 -7.55
C ASP A 114 11.77 16.04 -7.66
N LYS A 115 10.46 16.08 -7.98
CA LYS A 115 9.65 17.29 -8.09
C LYS A 115 8.80 17.43 -6.83
N LYS A 116 8.74 18.66 -6.31
CA LYS A 116 7.93 19.11 -5.16
C LYS A 116 6.59 18.37 -5.05
N TRP A 117 6.13 18.13 -3.81
CA TRP A 117 4.82 17.57 -3.48
C TRP A 117 3.74 17.97 -4.50
N ARG A 118 3.20 16.97 -5.20
CA ARG A 118 2.03 17.11 -6.07
C ARG A 118 0.87 16.38 -5.41
N ILE A 119 0.15 17.08 -4.53
CA ILE A 119 -1.14 16.58 -4.03
C ILE A 119 -2.07 16.16 -5.18
N GLY A 120 -1.93 16.76 -6.37
CA GLY A 120 -2.65 16.37 -7.58
C GLY A 120 -2.39 14.92 -8.03
N GLU A 121 -1.13 14.49 -8.13
CA GLU A 121 -0.78 13.13 -8.59
C GLU A 121 -1.19 12.09 -7.55
N GLN A 122 -0.86 12.32 -6.26
CA GLN A 122 -1.30 11.48 -5.15
C GLN A 122 -2.83 11.36 -5.07
N ARG A 123 -3.54 12.47 -5.34
CA ARG A 123 -5.00 12.48 -5.38
C ARG A 123 -5.52 11.65 -6.54
N GLU A 124 -4.96 11.79 -7.74
CA GLU A 124 -5.40 11.04 -8.92
C GLU A 124 -5.25 9.53 -8.68
N ASP A 125 -4.14 9.06 -8.14
CA ASP A 125 -3.94 7.64 -7.81
C ASP A 125 -4.87 7.16 -6.69
N PHE A 126 -5.09 8.00 -5.67
CA PHE A 126 -6.08 7.68 -4.64
C PHE A 126 -7.50 7.61 -5.20
N GLU A 127 -7.88 8.49 -6.12
CA GLU A 127 -9.19 8.46 -6.79
C GLU A 127 -9.37 7.20 -7.65
N LYS A 128 -8.31 6.67 -8.27
CA LYS A 128 -8.34 5.35 -8.93
C LYS A 128 -8.71 4.25 -7.94
N LEU A 129 -8.08 4.24 -6.76
CA LEU A 129 -8.40 3.28 -5.71
C LEU A 129 -9.84 3.42 -5.23
N LEU A 130 -10.35 4.65 -5.06
CA LEU A 130 -11.76 4.89 -4.74
C LEU A 130 -12.65 4.18 -5.75
N ALA A 131 -12.43 4.39 -7.04
CA ALA A 131 -13.22 3.76 -8.10
C ALA A 131 -13.07 2.23 -8.20
N ALA A 132 -12.06 1.64 -7.55
CA ALA A 132 -11.76 0.22 -7.63
C ALA A 132 -12.80 -0.63 -6.89
N ASN A 133 -13.27 -1.70 -7.53
CA ASN A 133 -14.21 -2.65 -6.92
C ASN A 133 -13.47 -3.76 -6.16
N ALA A 134 -12.82 -3.38 -5.05
CA ALA A 134 -12.09 -4.29 -4.17
C ALA A 134 -12.47 -4.04 -2.71
N SER A 135 -12.55 -5.10 -1.92
CA SER A 135 -12.88 -5.00 -0.50
C SER A 135 -11.75 -4.38 0.31
N TYR A 136 -10.49 -4.59 -0.10
CA TYR A 136 -9.31 -3.99 0.52
C TYR A 136 -8.56 -3.13 -0.48
N ARG A 137 -8.35 -1.86 -0.16
CA ARG A 137 -7.67 -0.90 -1.02
C ARG A 137 -6.49 -0.30 -0.27
N LEU A 138 -5.32 -0.34 -0.88
CA LEU A 138 -4.07 0.04 -0.26
C LEU A 138 -3.44 1.21 -1.02
N PHE A 139 -3.23 2.32 -0.34
CA PHE A 139 -2.48 3.44 -0.86
C PHE A 139 -1.16 3.57 -0.12
N ILE A 140 -0.03 3.49 -0.83
CA ILE A 140 1.30 3.63 -0.24
C ILE A 140 1.93 4.92 -0.76
N CYS A 141 2.33 5.80 0.13
CA CYS A 141 3.02 7.04 -0.19
C CYS A 141 4.42 7.02 0.42
N GLN A 142 5.38 7.55 -0.33
CA GLN A 142 6.68 7.91 0.23
C GLN A 142 6.77 9.42 0.38
N LEU A 143 7.16 9.93 1.54
CA LEU A 143 7.38 11.36 1.75
C LEU A 143 8.87 11.65 1.98
N ASP A 144 9.47 12.50 1.15
CA ASP A 144 10.81 13.05 1.38
C ASP A 144 10.71 14.43 2.05
N PRO A 145 11.08 14.57 3.34
CA PRO A 145 11.03 15.85 4.05
C PRO A 145 11.82 16.94 3.35
N ALA A 146 12.92 16.61 2.66
CA ALA A 146 13.75 17.60 1.96
C ALA A 146 12.99 18.31 0.84
N ASN A 147 12.04 17.63 0.21
CA ASN A 147 11.14 18.21 -0.80
C ASN A 147 9.97 18.99 -0.17
N HIS A 148 9.74 18.80 1.14
CA HIS A 148 8.63 19.38 1.90
C HIS A 148 9.05 20.58 2.77
N LEU A 149 10.36 20.81 2.97
CA LEU A 149 10.89 21.89 3.82
C LEU A 149 10.47 23.32 3.43
N LYS A 150 9.96 23.56 2.22
CA LYS A 150 9.58 24.90 1.74
C LYS A 150 8.13 25.27 2.00
N GLU A 151 7.27 24.29 2.27
CA GLU A 151 5.86 24.50 2.58
C GLU A 151 5.58 23.88 3.95
N VAL A 152 5.48 24.75 4.96
CA VAL A 152 4.86 24.50 6.28
C VAL A 152 5.75 23.87 7.37
N MET A 153 5.88 24.60 8.48
CA MET A 153 6.30 24.10 9.80
C MET A 153 5.22 23.22 10.46
N GLY A 154 4.67 22.23 9.75
CA GLY A 154 3.50 21.44 10.17
C GLY A 154 3.65 19.94 9.89
N ASP A 155 2.72 19.16 10.46
CA ASP A 155 2.62 17.69 10.30
C ASP A 155 2.03 17.34 8.93
N VAL A 156 2.87 17.42 7.89
CA VAL A 156 2.51 17.17 6.48
C VAL A 156 1.87 15.79 6.30
N GLU A 157 2.35 14.81 7.06
CA GLU A 157 1.81 13.46 7.06
C GLU A 157 0.34 13.44 7.49
N ASN A 158 0.01 14.11 8.60
CA ASN A 158 -1.38 14.21 9.05
C ASN A 158 -2.26 14.99 8.07
N ASP A 159 -1.78 16.11 7.52
CA ASP A 159 -2.55 16.88 6.54
C ASP A 159 -2.86 16.07 5.27
N LEU A 160 -1.92 15.24 4.80
CA LEU A 160 -2.18 14.31 3.70
C LEU A 160 -3.22 13.24 4.08
N LEU A 161 -3.06 12.61 5.25
CA LEU A 161 -4.01 11.59 5.72
C LEU A 161 -5.42 12.17 5.84
N ASP A 162 -5.56 13.38 6.37
CA ASP A 162 -6.85 14.05 6.55
C ASP A 162 -7.50 14.42 5.21
N LYS A 163 -6.71 14.94 4.26
CA LYS A 163 -7.20 15.25 2.90
C LYS A 163 -7.69 14.01 2.16
N LEU A 164 -6.94 12.91 2.22
CA LEU A 164 -7.33 11.65 1.58
C LEU A 164 -8.53 11.01 2.28
N THR A 165 -8.60 11.11 3.61
CA THR A 165 -9.77 10.65 4.39
C THR A 165 -11.03 11.43 4.01
N ALA A 166 -10.95 12.75 3.93
CA ALA A 166 -12.07 13.59 3.51
C ALA A 166 -12.55 13.23 2.09
N LEU A 167 -11.61 12.89 1.19
CA LEU A 167 -11.94 12.45 -0.16
C LEU A 167 -12.65 11.08 -0.17
N LEU A 168 -12.18 10.13 0.63
CA LEU A 168 -12.83 8.83 0.84
C LEU A 168 -14.27 8.98 1.36
N GLU A 169 -14.52 9.93 2.26
CA GLU A 169 -15.87 10.19 2.80
C GLU A 169 -16.85 10.72 1.73
N THR A 170 -16.36 11.29 0.63
CA THR A 170 -17.21 11.65 -0.52
C THR A 170 -17.61 10.46 -1.39
N TYR A 171 -16.93 9.32 -1.23
CA TYR A 171 -17.10 8.16 -2.08
C TYR A 171 -18.36 7.36 -1.71
N ARG A 172 -19.35 7.38 -2.59
CA ARG A 172 -20.68 6.79 -2.34
C ARG A 172 -20.75 5.26 -2.48
N ARG A 173 -19.72 4.61 -3.02
CA ARG A 173 -19.72 3.16 -3.30
C ARG A 173 -18.81 2.41 -2.32
N ALA A 174 -19.13 2.50 -1.04
CA ALA A 174 -18.47 1.71 0.00
C ALA A 174 -19.44 0.64 0.52
N HIS A 175 -18.95 -0.58 0.68
CA HIS A 175 -19.70 -1.65 1.33
C HIS A 175 -19.25 -1.81 2.78
N MET A 176 -20.18 -2.24 3.63
CA MET A 176 -19.84 -2.55 5.02
C MET A 176 -18.74 -3.64 5.06
N GLY A 177 -17.67 -3.34 5.77
CA GLY A 177 -16.48 -4.17 5.87
C GLY A 177 -15.37 -3.84 4.87
N ASP A 178 -15.59 -2.90 3.94
CA ASP A 178 -14.53 -2.39 3.09
C ASP A 178 -13.43 -1.73 3.94
N VAL A 179 -12.18 -1.92 3.53
CA VAL A 179 -11.01 -1.35 4.18
C VAL A 179 -10.21 -0.52 3.20
N PHE A 180 -9.85 0.68 3.65
CA PHE A 180 -8.81 1.51 3.05
C PHE A 180 -7.63 1.59 4.00
N LEU A 181 -6.45 1.18 3.54
CA LEU A 181 -5.21 1.36 4.27
C LEU A 181 -4.36 2.40 3.55
N ILE A 182 -4.09 3.53 4.23
CA ILE A 182 -3.17 4.56 3.74
C ILE A 182 -1.88 4.43 4.53
N VAL A 183 -0.77 4.19 3.85
CA VAL A 183 0.57 4.02 4.44
C VAL A 183 1.49 5.13 3.96
N ILE A 184 2.10 5.84 4.90
CA ILE A 184 3.15 6.83 4.66
C ILE A 184 4.47 6.26 5.16
N MET A 185 5.43 6.11 4.26
CA MET A 185 6.78 5.65 4.57
C MET A 185 7.77 6.82 4.57
N GLN A 186 8.43 7.03 5.71
CA GLN A 186 9.52 7.98 5.86
C GLN A 186 10.85 7.25 5.92
N TYR A 187 11.68 7.43 4.89
CA TYR A 187 12.98 6.76 4.76
C TYR A 187 14.16 7.72 4.68
N ARG A 188 13.93 9.03 4.47
CA ARG A 188 14.97 10.06 4.34
C ARG A 188 15.05 10.91 5.61
N ARG A 189 15.77 10.41 6.63
CA ARG A 189 16.31 11.12 7.81
C ARG A 189 16.99 10.11 8.75
N ALA A 190 17.58 10.59 9.85
CA ALA A 190 18.13 9.73 10.91
C ALA A 190 17.06 8.81 11.56
N VAL A 191 15.78 9.18 11.47
CA VAL A 191 14.65 8.38 11.96
C VAL A 191 13.84 7.91 10.76
N ARG A 192 13.80 6.59 10.58
CA ARG A 192 12.90 5.94 9.63
C ARG A 192 11.64 5.50 10.36
N TYR A 193 10.49 5.76 9.77
CA TYR A 193 9.22 5.33 10.35
C TYR A 193 8.16 5.06 9.28
N LEU A 194 7.19 4.22 9.64
CA LEU A 194 5.99 3.95 8.87
C LEU A 194 4.82 4.48 9.67
N LYS A 195 4.06 5.42 9.11
CA LYS A 195 2.80 5.92 9.68
C LYS A 195 1.66 5.42 8.82
N TYR A 196 0.55 5.01 9.41
CA TYR A 196 -0.60 4.58 8.61
C TYR A 196 -1.93 4.97 9.26
N ARG A 197 -2.95 5.04 8.40
CA ARG A 197 -4.36 5.16 8.77
C ARG A 197 -5.14 4.04 8.11
N GLU A 198 -5.72 3.18 8.93
CA GLU A 198 -6.66 2.15 8.50
C GLU A 198 -8.07 2.70 8.66
N LEU A 199 -8.85 2.74 7.58
CA LEU A 199 -10.26 3.16 7.56
C LEU A 199 -11.14 1.96 7.23
N VAL A 200 -12.10 1.66 8.09
CA VAL A 200 -13.04 0.55 7.92
C VAL A 200 -14.46 1.09 7.78
N CYS A 201 -15.16 0.70 6.71
CA CYS A 201 -16.54 1.10 6.48
C CYS A 201 -17.47 0.32 7.41
N GLY A 202 -17.99 1.00 8.44
CA GLY A 202 -18.98 0.45 9.37
C GLY A 202 -20.42 0.85 9.03
N HIS A 203 -21.34 0.54 9.94
CA HIS A 203 -22.77 0.89 9.81
C HIS A 203 -23.02 2.40 9.83
N SER A 204 -22.16 3.17 10.51
CA SER A 204 -22.32 4.61 10.73
C SER A 204 -21.36 5.45 9.89
N GLY A 205 -20.70 4.84 8.89
CA GLY A 205 -19.65 5.47 8.08
C GLY A 205 -18.28 4.89 8.37
N TRP A 206 -17.24 5.64 8.01
CA TRP A 206 -15.85 5.23 8.17
C TRP A 206 -15.38 5.39 9.61
N VAL A 207 -14.75 4.36 10.16
CA VAL A 207 -14.03 4.40 11.43
C VAL A 207 -12.56 4.24 11.13
N HIS A 208 -11.69 5.07 11.72
CA HIS A 208 -10.26 4.99 11.48
C HIS A 208 -9.45 4.58 12.70
N ARG A 209 -8.26 4.02 12.43
CA ARG A 209 -7.20 3.77 13.40
C ARG A 209 -5.88 4.25 12.83
N ASP A 210 -5.18 5.05 13.62
CA ASP A 210 -3.86 5.55 13.29
C ASP A 210 -2.79 4.82 14.12
N ASP A 211 -1.63 4.58 13.53
CA ASP A 211 -0.46 4.04 14.22
C ASP A 211 0.85 4.50 13.53
N ILE A 212 1.93 4.48 14.30
CA ILE A 212 3.28 4.84 13.85
C ILE A 212 4.30 3.84 14.36
N ARG A 213 5.10 3.31 13.42
CA ARG A 213 6.15 2.34 13.69
C ARG A 213 7.50 2.90 13.35
N ASN A 214 8.32 3.09 14.37
CA ASN A 214 9.69 3.59 14.22
C ASN A 214 10.66 2.43 14.01
N CYS A 215 11.70 2.65 13.20
CA CYS A 215 12.85 1.76 13.18
C CYS A 215 13.77 2.08 14.36
N SER A 216 14.25 1.05 15.06
CA SER A 216 15.19 1.22 16.17
C SER A 216 16.49 1.89 15.69
N GLN A 217 16.94 2.94 16.38
CA GLN A 217 18.16 3.72 16.05
C GLN A 217 19.48 2.93 16.07
N GLN A 218 19.47 1.65 16.49
CA GLN A 218 20.67 0.87 16.76
C GLN A 218 21.52 0.48 15.53
N ALA A 219 21.05 0.70 14.30
CA ALA A 219 21.78 0.28 13.09
C ALA A 219 22.78 1.32 12.54
N LEU A 220 22.75 2.58 12.98
CA LEU A 220 23.57 3.65 12.39
C LEU A 220 24.92 3.90 13.08
N THR A 221 25.17 3.30 14.24
CA THR A 221 26.44 3.47 14.99
C THR A 221 27.55 2.47 14.61
N ASN A 222 27.26 1.42 13.83
CA ASN A 222 28.24 0.38 13.52
C ASN A 222 28.96 0.55 12.15
N GLN A 223 28.70 1.63 11.41
CA GLN A 223 29.40 1.90 10.13
C GLN A 223 30.50 2.98 10.24
N SER A 224 30.68 3.61 11.40
CA SER A 224 31.72 4.62 11.63
C SER A 224 32.99 4.07 12.31
N SER A 225 33.05 2.78 12.65
CA SER A 225 34.19 2.18 13.40
C SER A 225 35.17 1.34 12.57
N THR A 226 34.98 1.16 11.26
CA THR A 226 35.89 0.37 10.40
C THR A 226 36.72 1.18 9.40
N LYS A 227 36.97 2.46 9.68
CA LYS A 227 38.00 3.24 8.98
C LYS A 227 39.04 3.80 9.94
N THR A 228 39.82 2.90 10.54
CA THR A 228 41.20 3.17 10.98
C THR A 228 41.86 1.84 11.28
N HIS A 229 42.62 1.33 10.32
CA HIS A 229 44.00 0.83 10.49
C HIS A 229 44.61 0.54 9.13
#